data_AF-W9QEH1-F1
#
_entry.id   AF-W9QEH1-F1
#
_cell.length_a   1.000
_cell.length_b   1.000
_cell.length_c   1.000
_cell.angle_alpha   90.00
_cell.angle_beta   90.00
_cell.angle_gamma   90.00
#
_symmetry.space_group_name_H-M   'P 1'
#
loop_
_entity.id
_entity.type
_entity.pdbx_description
1 polymer ?
#
loop_
_entity_poly.entity_id
_entity_poly.type
_entity_poly.pdbx_seq_one_letter_code
_entity_poly.pdbx_strand_id
1 'polypeptide(L)'
;MPSQPSNAGIVTDENSGDREIPQSVRADGSTRKAIKIRPGYRPPEDVEVYKNRTAEAFRERGKKIGIPGATGLEEESSEQSSAASNKNAKRREARKKAKAAEGDAPAPAEETKPEEVDPEVEREKKARNLKKKLKQAKDLKNKKEGGEALLPEQIAKVIKINELIRELDALGFDAEGEPKKATTDDEGEKKD
;
A
#
# COMPACT_ATOMS: atom_id res chain seq x y z
N MET A 1 -34.58 22.32 17.42
CA MET A 1 -33.31 23.03 17.68
C MET A 1 -32.50 22.93 16.40
N PRO A 2 -31.75 23.96 15.96
CA PRO A 2 -30.90 23.80 14.78
C PRO A 2 -29.92 22.65 15.03
N SER A 3 -29.83 21.73 14.07
CA SER A 3 -28.87 20.62 14.13
C SER A 3 -27.45 21.19 14.22
N GLN A 4 -26.53 20.42 14.80
CA GLN A 4 -25.12 20.79 14.80
C GLN A 4 -24.66 21.06 13.34
N PRO A 5 -23.96 22.18 13.08
CA PRO A 5 -23.54 22.52 11.71
C PRO A 5 -22.51 21.51 11.21
N SER A 6 -22.52 21.23 9.91
CA SER A 6 -21.46 20.47 9.25
C SER A 6 -20.13 21.23 9.24
N ASN A 7 -19.04 20.61 8.76
CA ASN A 7 -17.74 21.27 8.65
C ASN A 7 -17.84 22.55 7.79
N ALA A 8 -18.63 22.50 6.72
CA ALA A 8 -18.89 23.64 5.86
C ALA A 8 -19.90 24.66 6.43
N GLY A 9 -20.29 24.54 7.71
CA GLY A 9 -21.22 25.45 8.36
C GLY A 9 -22.69 25.29 7.92
N ILE A 10 -23.05 24.14 7.36
CA ILE A 10 -24.41 23.87 6.86
C ILE A 10 -25.26 23.33 8.01
N VAL A 11 -26.42 23.94 8.22
CA VAL A 11 -27.45 23.46 9.16
C VAL A 11 -28.55 22.76 8.37
N THR A 12 -29.04 21.64 8.89
CA THR A 12 -30.18 20.92 8.30
C THR A 12 -31.39 21.13 9.19
N ASP A 13 -32.48 21.63 8.63
CA ASP A 13 -33.74 21.75 9.36
C ASP A 13 -34.42 20.39 9.43
N GLU A 14 -34.60 19.86 10.64
CA GLU A 14 -35.17 18.53 10.88
C GLU A 14 -36.65 18.43 10.44
N ASN A 15 -37.35 19.57 10.39
CA ASN A 15 -38.77 19.62 10.03
C ASN A 15 -38.99 19.67 8.51
N SER A 16 -38.18 20.45 7.80
CA SER A 16 -38.33 20.67 6.35
C SER A 16 -37.39 19.79 5.52
N GLY A 17 -36.30 19.29 6.11
CA GLY A 17 -35.20 18.64 5.39
C GLY A 17 -34.36 19.64 4.56
N ASP A 18 -34.66 20.94 4.66
CA ASP A 18 -33.95 22.00 3.97
C ASP A 18 -32.55 22.20 4.57
N ARG A 19 -31.60 22.51 3.69
CA ARG A 19 -30.20 22.75 4.07
C ARG A 19 -29.84 24.19 3.79
N GLU A 20 -29.33 24.88 4.80
CA GLU A 20 -28.96 26.29 4.68
C GLU A 20 -27.74 26.66 5.52
N ILE A 21 -27.04 27.71 5.07
CA ILE A 21 -26.03 28.40 5.87
C ILE A 21 -26.76 29.54 6.60
N PRO A 22 -26.73 29.57 7.95
CA PRO A 22 -27.48 30.54 8.72
C PRO A 22 -26.96 31.96 8.51
N GLN A 23 -27.82 32.96 8.79
CA GLN A 23 -27.41 34.35 8.79
C GLN A 23 -26.24 34.60 9.77
N SER A 24 -25.32 35.48 9.39
CA SER A 24 -24.15 35.82 10.20
C SER A 24 -23.94 37.33 10.27
N VAL A 25 -23.28 37.81 11.31
CA VAL A 25 -22.99 39.23 11.52
C VAL A 25 -21.59 39.53 10.98
N ARG A 26 -21.46 40.59 10.17
CA ARG A 26 -20.18 41.10 9.69
C ARG A 26 -19.46 41.85 10.80
N ALA A 27 -18.16 42.08 10.64
CA ALA A 27 -17.37 42.84 11.61
C ALA A 27 -17.85 44.29 11.81
N ASP A 28 -18.51 44.86 10.81
CA ASP A 28 -19.14 46.19 10.85
C ASP A 28 -20.56 46.18 11.50
N GLY A 29 -21.03 45.01 11.97
CA GLY A 29 -22.36 44.84 12.57
C GLY A 29 -23.50 44.57 11.58
N SER A 30 -23.26 44.68 10.26
CA SER A 30 -24.28 44.39 9.25
C SER A 30 -24.53 42.88 9.11
N THR A 31 -25.76 42.45 8.84
CA THR A 31 -26.11 41.02 8.69
C THR A 31 -25.94 40.49 7.26
N ARG A 32 -25.36 39.30 7.13
CA ARG A 32 -25.35 38.49 5.92
C ARG A 32 -26.61 37.64 5.91
N LYS A 33 -27.33 37.62 4.79
CA LYS A 33 -28.51 36.78 4.60
C LYS A 33 -28.15 35.29 4.63
N ALA A 34 -29.09 34.46 5.07
CA ALA A 34 -28.98 33.01 4.98
C ALA A 34 -28.88 32.56 3.51
N ILE A 35 -28.14 31.48 3.27
CA ILE A 35 -27.90 30.92 1.94
C ILE A 35 -28.51 29.52 1.88
N LYS A 36 -29.50 29.35 0.99
CA LYS A 36 -30.10 28.04 0.74
C LYS A 36 -29.20 27.17 -0.13
N ILE A 37 -29.13 25.88 0.19
CA ILE A 37 -28.30 24.91 -0.51
C ILE A 37 -29.21 23.98 -1.33
N ARG A 38 -28.74 23.62 -2.52
CA ARG A 38 -29.46 22.69 -3.39
C ARG A 38 -29.60 21.31 -2.71
N PRO A 39 -30.78 20.66 -2.76
CA PRO A 39 -30.94 19.30 -2.27
C PRO A 39 -29.90 18.35 -2.88
N GLY A 40 -29.26 17.53 -2.04
CA GLY A 40 -28.22 16.57 -2.45
C GLY A 40 -26.81 17.15 -2.69
N TYR A 41 -26.62 18.48 -2.74
CA TYR A 41 -25.28 19.05 -2.86
C TYR A 41 -24.50 18.91 -1.53
N ARG A 42 -23.33 18.29 -1.57
CA ARG A 42 -22.39 18.28 -0.45
C ARG A 42 -21.10 19.00 -0.86
N PRO A 43 -20.66 20.02 -0.10
CA PRO A 43 -19.38 20.66 -0.34
C PRO A 43 -18.24 19.68 -0.09
N PRO A 44 -17.07 19.87 -0.70
CA PRO A 44 -15.93 18.95 -0.60
C PRO A 44 -15.46 18.72 0.84
N GLU A 45 -15.61 19.72 1.73
CA GLU A 45 -15.27 19.58 3.15
C GLU A 45 -16.16 18.59 3.92
N ASP A 46 -17.39 18.37 3.44
CA ASP A 46 -18.35 17.42 3.99
C ASP A 46 -18.36 16.08 3.21
N VAL A 47 -17.52 15.94 2.18
CA VAL A 47 -17.35 14.67 1.45
C VAL A 47 -16.39 13.79 2.25
N GLU A 48 -16.91 12.66 2.74
CA GLU A 48 -16.12 11.69 3.48
C GLU A 48 -15.06 11.06 2.57
N VAL A 49 -13.81 11.41 2.79
CA VAL A 49 -12.67 10.70 2.19
C VAL A 49 -12.60 9.31 2.81
N TYR A 50 -12.34 8.28 2.00
CA TYR A 50 -12.20 6.92 2.51
C TYR A 50 -11.11 6.84 3.59
N LYS A 51 -11.49 6.35 4.77
CA LYS A 51 -10.56 6.09 5.86
C LYS A 51 -10.71 4.64 6.30
N ASN A 52 -9.58 3.93 6.38
CA ASN A 52 -9.58 2.55 6.83
C ASN A 52 -9.78 2.51 8.34
N ARG A 53 -10.89 1.89 8.78
CA ARG A 53 -11.28 1.78 10.20
C ARG A 53 -10.16 1.29 11.10
N THR A 54 -9.38 0.28 10.68
CA THR A 54 -8.29 -0.26 11.51
C THR A 54 -7.10 0.70 11.59
N ALA A 55 -6.80 1.39 10.49
CA ALA A 55 -5.73 2.38 10.44
C ALA A 55 -6.09 3.65 11.24
N GLU A 56 -7.33 4.11 11.19
CA GLU A 56 -7.82 5.21 12.02
C GLU A 56 -7.77 4.90 13.50
N ALA A 57 -8.25 3.72 13.91
CA ALA A 57 -8.22 3.31 15.31
C ALA A 57 -6.78 3.25 15.85
N PHE A 58 -5.79 2.88 15.02
CA PHE A 58 -4.38 2.92 15.38
C PHE A 58 -3.85 4.36 15.54
N ARG A 59 -4.17 5.27 14.59
CA ARG A 59 -3.79 6.69 14.66
C ARG A 59 -4.43 7.41 15.84
N GLU A 60 -5.72 7.17 16.08
CA GLU A 60 -6.47 7.75 17.20
C GLU A 60 -5.93 7.27 18.55
N ARG A 61 -5.47 6.02 18.65
CA ARG A 61 -4.89 5.50 19.89
C ARG A 61 -3.62 6.26 20.28
N GLY A 62 -2.78 6.63 19.30
CA GLY A 62 -1.62 7.49 19.54
C GLY A 62 -2.01 8.91 19.96
N LYS A 63 -3.05 9.49 19.32
CA LYS A 63 -3.53 10.85 19.65
C LYS A 63 -4.24 10.94 21.00
N LYS A 64 -5.00 9.92 21.41
CA LYS A 64 -5.76 9.87 22.68
C LYS A 64 -4.90 9.55 23.90
N ILE A 65 -3.75 8.89 23.72
CA ILE A 65 -2.80 8.56 24.80
C ILE A 65 -1.78 9.71 25.01
N GLY A 66 -1.75 10.71 24.12
CA GLY A 66 -0.96 11.92 24.30
C GLY A 66 -1.44 12.78 25.46
N ILE A 67 -0.52 13.49 26.09
CA ILE A 67 -0.80 14.44 27.17
C ILE A 67 -1.81 15.48 26.64
N PRO A 68 -2.96 15.69 27.30
CA PRO A 68 -3.97 16.64 26.82
C PRO A 68 -3.36 18.04 26.69
N GLY A 69 -3.35 18.58 25.47
CA GLY A 69 -2.72 19.86 25.12
C GLY A 69 -1.49 19.77 24.20
N ALA A 70 -0.93 18.59 23.96
CA ALA A 70 0.21 18.39 23.06
C ALA A 70 -0.17 18.26 21.57
N THR A 71 -1.47 18.23 21.24
CA THR A 71 -1.97 17.95 19.87
C THR A 71 -1.74 19.09 18.88
N GLY A 72 -1.13 20.21 19.29
CA GLY A 72 -0.81 21.36 18.43
C GLY A 72 0.66 21.48 18.01
N LEU A 73 1.57 20.63 18.52
CA LEU A 73 3.01 20.73 18.20
C LEU A 73 3.55 19.58 17.31
N GLU A 74 2.74 18.58 17.01
CA GLU A 74 3.18 17.33 16.35
C GLU A 74 2.73 17.22 14.89
N GLU A 75 2.75 18.33 14.13
CA GLU A 75 2.85 18.24 12.66
C GLU A 75 4.30 18.35 12.15
N GLU A 76 5.28 18.61 13.02
CA GLU A 76 6.70 18.67 12.66
C GLU A 76 7.65 17.95 13.65
N SER A 77 7.35 16.79 14.21
CA SER A 77 8.40 15.99 14.89
C SER A 77 8.01 14.56 15.26
N SER A 78 7.52 13.74 14.34
CA SER A 78 7.45 12.29 14.60
C SER A 78 8.83 11.63 14.47
N GLU A 79 9.77 12.03 15.33
CA GLU A 79 11.13 11.49 15.46
C GLU A 79 11.27 10.68 16.74
N GLN A 80 10.32 9.77 16.98
CA GLN A 80 10.57 8.62 17.85
C GLN A 80 10.47 7.31 17.06
N SER A 81 11.22 7.28 15.98
CA SER A 81 11.70 6.07 15.35
C SER A 81 12.74 5.41 16.27
N SER A 82 12.42 4.21 16.79
CA SER A 82 13.40 3.34 17.48
C SER A 82 14.69 3.21 16.67
N ALA A 83 15.85 3.00 17.31
CA ALA A 83 17.16 2.91 16.65
C ALA A 83 17.18 1.92 15.46
N ALA A 84 16.33 0.90 15.48
CA ALA A 84 16.13 -0.04 14.37
C ALA A 84 15.40 0.59 13.16
N SER A 85 14.38 1.41 13.40
CA SER A 85 13.66 2.14 12.34
C SER A 85 14.51 3.26 11.71
N ASN A 86 15.38 3.92 12.48
CA ASN A 86 16.35 4.89 11.94
C ASN A 86 17.39 4.24 11.01
N LYS A 87 17.88 3.05 11.35
CA LYS A 87 18.78 2.28 10.45
C LYS A 87 18.06 1.87 9.16
N ASN A 88 16.79 1.48 9.26
CA ASN A 88 16.02 1.05 8.09
C ASN A 88 15.64 2.23 7.18
N ALA A 89 15.30 3.39 7.77
CA ALA A 89 15.08 4.63 7.05
C ALA A 89 16.35 5.05 6.28
N LYS A 90 17.52 5.07 6.95
CA LYS A 90 18.80 5.42 6.32
C LYS A 90 19.19 4.47 5.19
N ARG A 91 18.91 3.17 5.32
CA ARG A 91 19.15 2.18 4.25
C ARG A 91 18.19 2.36 3.07
N ARG A 92 16.94 2.76 3.33
CA ARG A 92 15.91 3.01 2.31
C ARG A 92 16.19 4.30 1.55
N GLU A 93 16.64 5.35 2.23
CA GLU A 93 17.07 6.60 1.61
C GLU A 93 18.36 6.42 0.81
N ALA A 94 19.35 5.68 1.30
CA ALA A 94 20.55 5.35 0.53
C ALA A 94 20.21 4.57 -0.75
N ARG A 95 19.25 3.63 -0.69
CA ARG A 95 18.75 2.92 -1.88
C ARG A 95 17.95 3.82 -2.82
N LYS A 96 17.16 4.76 -2.29
CA LYS A 96 16.40 5.73 -3.09
C LYS A 96 17.35 6.72 -3.78
N LYS A 97 18.41 7.15 -3.09
CA LYS A 97 19.44 8.04 -3.63
C LYS A 97 20.36 7.34 -4.63
N ALA A 98 20.69 6.05 -4.42
CA ALA A 98 21.37 5.24 -5.42
C ALA A 98 20.51 5.03 -6.67
N LYS A 99 19.20 4.77 -6.51
CA LYS A 99 18.25 4.71 -7.63
C LYS A 99 18.04 6.03 -8.35
N ALA A 100 18.20 7.17 -7.66
CA ALA A 100 18.10 8.50 -8.28
C ALA A 100 19.41 8.94 -8.95
N ALA A 101 20.56 8.41 -8.49
CA ALA A 101 21.86 8.62 -9.15
C ALA A 101 22.02 7.73 -10.39
N GLU A 102 21.31 6.61 -10.45
CA GLU A 102 21.17 5.74 -11.63
C GLU A 102 19.95 6.21 -12.47
N GLY A 103 20.03 7.47 -12.93
CA GLY A 103 19.24 8.03 -14.04
C GLY A 103 17.73 7.79 -14.05
N ASP A 104 16.97 8.59 -13.31
CA ASP A 104 15.65 9.05 -13.77
C ASP A 104 15.30 10.37 -13.07
N ALA A 105 15.37 11.47 -13.83
CA ALA A 105 15.03 12.81 -13.37
C ALA A 105 13.59 13.13 -13.83
N PRO A 106 12.68 13.58 -12.95
CA PRO A 106 11.38 14.05 -13.38
C PRO A 106 11.50 15.52 -13.84
N ALA A 107 11.41 15.74 -15.14
CA ALA A 107 11.08 17.03 -15.75
C ALA A 107 9.68 16.92 -16.41
N PRO A 108 8.99 18.05 -16.63
CA PRO A 108 7.54 18.19 -16.43
C PRO A 108 6.70 17.59 -17.55
N ALA A 109 5.43 17.37 -17.19
CA ALA A 109 4.32 16.89 -17.99
C ALA A 109 4.43 17.16 -19.51
N GLU A 110 4.63 16.10 -20.27
CA GLU A 110 4.18 15.97 -21.65
C GLU A 110 3.70 14.53 -21.86
N GLU A 111 2.57 14.40 -22.55
CA GLU A 111 1.81 13.17 -22.76
C GLU A 111 2.67 12.07 -23.41
N THR A 112 2.93 10.98 -22.67
CA THR A 112 3.53 9.78 -23.24
C THR A 112 2.54 8.63 -23.27
N LYS A 113 2.35 8.13 -24.49
CA LYS A 113 1.64 6.91 -24.87
C LYS A 113 2.05 5.73 -23.97
N PRO A 114 1.16 4.73 -23.76
CA PRO A 114 1.51 3.54 -23.01
C PRO A 114 2.54 2.73 -23.81
N GLU A 115 3.82 2.95 -23.56
CA GLU A 115 4.88 2.05 -24.00
C GLU A 115 4.79 0.76 -23.19
N GLU A 116 4.73 -0.33 -23.94
CA GLU A 116 4.55 -1.69 -23.50
C GLU A 116 5.57 -2.04 -22.41
N VAL A 117 5.09 -2.46 -21.25
CA VAL A 117 5.93 -3.06 -20.21
C VAL A 117 6.57 -4.29 -20.84
N ASP A 118 7.88 -4.24 -21.10
CA ASP A 118 8.62 -5.33 -21.72
C ASP A 118 8.23 -6.68 -21.11
N PRO A 119 7.81 -7.67 -21.92
CA PRO A 119 7.33 -8.96 -21.44
C PRO A 119 8.41 -9.71 -20.63
N GLU A 120 9.68 -9.37 -20.81
CA GLU A 120 10.81 -9.92 -20.06
C GLU A 120 10.81 -9.48 -18.58
N VAL A 121 10.50 -8.21 -18.30
CA VAL A 121 10.44 -7.67 -16.93
C VAL A 121 9.29 -8.31 -16.16
N GLU A 122 8.18 -8.62 -16.82
CA GLU A 122 7.09 -9.37 -16.21
C GLU A 122 7.46 -10.82 -15.90
N ARG A 123 8.16 -11.50 -16.82
CA ARG A 123 8.65 -12.88 -16.63
C ARG A 123 9.61 -12.96 -15.45
N GLU A 124 10.53 -12.01 -15.33
CA GLU A 124 11.47 -11.98 -14.21
C GLU A 124 10.77 -11.71 -12.87
N LYS A 125 9.79 -10.80 -12.83
CA LYS A 125 8.98 -10.57 -11.62
C LYS A 125 8.17 -11.82 -11.23
N LYS A 126 7.59 -12.52 -12.21
CA LYS A 126 6.89 -13.79 -12.00
C LYS A 126 7.83 -14.86 -11.47
N ALA A 127 9.02 -15.01 -12.05
CA ALA A 127 10.05 -15.94 -11.57
C ALA A 127 10.50 -15.64 -10.13
N ARG A 128 10.72 -14.37 -9.78
CA ARG A 128 11.07 -13.96 -8.40
C ARG A 128 9.96 -14.29 -7.40
N ASN A 129 8.69 -14.17 -7.80
CA ASN A 129 7.57 -14.54 -6.94
C ASN A 129 7.45 -16.06 -6.76
N LEU A 130 7.66 -16.83 -7.83
CA LEU A 130 7.67 -18.29 -7.79
C LEU A 130 8.84 -18.83 -6.95
N LYS A 131 10.05 -18.27 -7.10
CA LYS A 131 11.23 -18.59 -6.26
C LYS A 131 10.94 -18.44 -4.77
N LYS A 132 10.23 -17.37 -4.37
CA LYS A 132 9.84 -17.16 -2.96
C LYS A 132 8.87 -18.23 -2.48
N LYS A 133 7.86 -18.59 -3.28
CA LYS A 133 6.91 -19.67 -2.95
C LYS A 133 7.63 -21.02 -2.83
N LEU A 134 8.55 -21.30 -3.75
CA LEU A 134 9.35 -22.52 -3.78
C LEU A 134 10.23 -22.61 -2.52
N LYS A 135 10.87 -21.52 -2.10
CA LYS A 135 11.64 -21.46 -0.85
C LYS A 135 10.76 -21.76 0.38
N GLN A 136 9.61 -21.10 0.50
CA GLN A 136 8.68 -21.37 1.60
C GLN A 136 8.21 -22.82 1.63
N ALA A 137 7.92 -23.40 0.46
CA ALA A 137 7.49 -24.79 0.35
C ALA A 137 8.62 -25.78 0.68
N LYS A 138 9.88 -25.51 0.27
CA LYS A 138 11.08 -26.26 0.68
C LYS A 138 11.28 -26.19 2.20
N ASP A 139 11.13 -25.01 2.81
CA ASP A 139 11.24 -24.84 4.26
C ASP A 139 10.17 -25.65 5.02
N LEU A 140 8.92 -25.64 4.52
CA LEU A 140 7.85 -26.48 5.06
C LEU A 140 8.14 -27.97 4.86
N LYS A 141 8.70 -28.39 3.72
CA LYS A 141 9.12 -29.77 3.49
C LYS A 141 10.16 -30.22 4.51
N ASN A 142 11.18 -29.40 4.76
CA ASN A 142 12.22 -29.68 5.75
C ASN A 142 11.65 -29.82 7.17
N LYS A 143 10.66 -28.98 7.53
CA LYS A 143 9.95 -29.09 8.81
C LYS A 143 9.12 -30.38 8.93
N LYS A 144 8.47 -30.78 7.84
CA LYS A 144 7.74 -32.05 7.76
C LYS A 144 8.68 -33.24 7.96
N GLU A 145 9.84 -33.22 7.31
CA GLU A 145 10.88 -34.26 7.45
C GLU A 145 11.49 -34.25 8.86
N GLY A 146 11.58 -33.08 9.50
CA GLY A 146 11.95 -32.92 10.91
C GLY A 146 10.88 -33.36 11.92
N GLY A 147 9.76 -33.93 11.46
CA GLY A 147 8.69 -34.46 12.32
C GLY A 147 7.72 -33.42 12.89
N GLU A 148 7.77 -32.17 12.42
CA GLU A 148 6.81 -31.13 12.82
C GLU A 148 5.44 -31.38 12.14
N ALA A 149 4.37 -31.42 12.95
CA ALA A 149 3.02 -31.60 12.43
C ALA A 149 2.54 -30.33 11.71
N LEU A 150 2.54 -30.39 10.37
CA LEU A 150 2.09 -29.28 9.53
C LEU A 150 0.58 -29.23 9.37
N LEU A 151 0.03 -28.01 9.24
CA LEU A 151 -1.37 -27.81 8.90
C LEU A 151 -1.67 -28.35 7.49
N PRO A 152 -2.90 -28.79 7.19
CA PRO A 152 -3.29 -29.27 5.86
C PRO A 152 -2.97 -28.27 4.73
N GLU A 153 -3.14 -26.97 5.00
CA GLU A 153 -2.79 -25.90 4.06
C GLU A 153 -1.27 -25.84 3.77
N GLN A 154 -0.43 -26.11 4.77
CA GLN A 154 1.02 -26.15 4.62
C GLN A 154 1.46 -27.39 3.85
N ILE A 155 0.80 -28.54 4.06
CA ILE A 155 1.03 -29.75 3.28
C ILE A 155 0.68 -29.52 1.81
N ALA A 156 -0.41 -28.81 1.52
CA ALA A 156 -0.75 -28.42 0.15
C ALA A 156 0.34 -27.56 -0.52
N LYS A 157 0.99 -26.65 0.22
CA LYS A 157 2.15 -25.88 -0.29
C LYS A 157 3.34 -26.78 -0.62
N VAL A 158 3.60 -27.80 0.19
CA VAL A 158 4.67 -28.79 -0.08
C VAL A 158 4.37 -29.64 -1.31
N ILE A 159 3.11 -30.04 -1.52
CA ILE A 159 2.71 -30.80 -2.72
C ILE A 159 2.92 -29.96 -3.99
N LYS A 160 2.63 -28.66 -3.93
CA LYS A 160 2.80 -27.71 -5.05
C LYS A 160 4.26 -27.43 -5.44
N ILE A 161 5.27 -27.98 -4.74
CA ILE A 161 6.68 -27.76 -5.07
C ILE A 161 6.98 -28.13 -6.54
N ASN A 162 6.50 -29.29 -6.98
CA ASN A 162 6.76 -29.77 -8.35
C ASN A 162 6.06 -28.91 -9.41
N GLU A 163 4.88 -28.38 -9.10
CA GLU A 163 4.15 -27.46 -9.98
C GLU A 163 4.88 -26.12 -10.08
N LEU A 164 5.36 -25.57 -8.96
CA LEU A 164 6.13 -24.32 -8.93
C LEU A 164 7.46 -24.44 -9.69
N ILE A 165 8.11 -25.62 -9.66
CA ILE A 165 9.31 -25.89 -10.47
C ILE A 165 8.97 -25.89 -11.96
N ARG A 166 7.89 -26.57 -12.36
CA ARG A 166 7.43 -26.56 -13.77
C ARG A 166 7.05 -25.17 -14.26
N GLU A 167 6.43 -24.35 -13.42
CA GLU A 167 6.12 -22.96 -13.75
C GLU A 167 7.38 -22.11 -13.93
N LEU A 168 8.42 -22.33 -13.11
CA LEU A 168 9.73 -21.69 -13.30
C LEU A 168 10.41 -22.16 -14.59
N ASP A 169 10.42 -23.47 -14.84
CA ASP A 169 10.99 -24.07 -16.05
C ASP A 169 10.31 -23.54 -17.32
N ALA A 170 8.97 -23.41 -17.31
CA ALA A 170 8.20 -22.84 -18.41
C ALA A 170 8.50 -21.36 -18.66
N LEU A 171 8.95 -20.63 -17.63
CA LEU A 171 9.42 -19.25 -17.73
C LEU A 171 10.92 -19.15 -18.07
N GLY A 172 11.61 -20.28 -18.25
CA GLY A 172 13.04 -20.34 -18.57
C GLY A 172 13.97 -20.16 -17.36
N PHE A 173 13.47 -20.38 -16.15
CA PHE A 173 14.25 -20.34 -14.91
C PHE A 173 14.41 -21.75 -14.33
N ASP A 174 15.54 -22.03 -13.69
CA ASP A 174 15.79 -23.33 -13.05
C ASP A 174 15.11 -23.46 -11.67
N ALA A 175 15.30 -24.59 -10.98
CA ALA A 175 14.75 -24.86 -9.65
C ALA A 175 15.31 -23.94 -8.53
N GLU A 176 16.36 -23.18 -8.84
CA GLU A 176 16.95 -22.12 -8.00
C GLU A 176 16.37 -20.73 -8.37
N GLY A 177 15.63 -20.62 -9.48
CA GLY A 177 15.09 -19.37 -10.01
C GLY A 177 16.14 -18.48 -10.67
N GLU A 178 17.22 -19.08 -11.16
CA GLU A 178 18.21 -18.45 -12.04
C GLU A 178 17.79 -18.62 -13.52
N PRO A 179 18.05 -17.64 -14.39
CA PRO A 179 17.75 -17.78 -15.80
C PRO A 179 18.58 -18.93 -16.37
N LYS A 180 17.93 -19.90 -17.01
CA LYS A 180 18.62 -20.99 -17.72
C LYS A 180 19.44 -20.37 -18.84
N LYS A 181 20.71 -20.09 -18.57
CA LYS A 181 21.69 -19.81 -19.63
C LYS A 181 21.83 -21.10 -20.42
N ALA A 182 21.76 -20.99 -21.74
CA ALA A 182 22.07 -22.07 -22.66
C ALA A 182 23.52 -22.52 -22.44
N THR A 183 23.73 -23.47 -21.55
CA THR A 183 24.96 -24.23 -21.42
C THR A 183 24.59 -25.69 -21.30
N THR A 184 24.87 -26.42 -22.39
CA THR A 184 25.12 -27.86 -22.51
C THR A 184 23.95 -28.82 -22.32
N ASP A 185 23.10 -28.90 -23.35
CA ASP A 185 22.63 -30.20 -23.84
C ASP A 185 23.66 -30.71 -24.87
N ASP A 186 24.68 -31.43 -24.41
CA ASP A 186 25.34 -32.50 -25.18
C ASP A 186 25.85 -33.57 -24.20
N GLU A 187 24.92 -34.24 -23.53
CA GLU A 187 25.16 -35.59 -23.03
C GLU A 187 24.05 -36.50 -23.56
N GLY A 188 24.08 -36.70 -24.88
CA GLY A 188 23.45 -37.83 -25.54
C GLY A 188 24.29 -39.09 -25.38
N GLU A 189 24.09 -39.77 -24.25
CA GLU A 189 23.86 -41.22 -24.17
C GLU A 189 24.35 -42.08 -25.37
N LYS A 190 25.50 -42.76 -25.21
CA LYS A 190 25.67 -44.16 -25.65
C LYS A 190 26.55 -44.91 -24.65
N LYS A 191 25.89 -45.68 -23.78
CA LYS A 191 26.41 -46.95 -23.26
C LYS A 191 25.79 -48.08 -24.08
N ASP A 192 26.58 -49.15 -24.17
CA ASP A 192 26.38 -50.47 -24.78
C ASP A 192 26.75 -50.60 -26.27
#